data_AF-A0A1H2WAB6-F1
#
_entry.id   AF-A0A1H2WAB6-F1
#
_cell.length_a   1.000
_cell.length_b   1.000
_cell.length_c   1.000
_cell.angle_alpha   90.00
_cell.angle_beta   90.00
_cell.angle_gamma   90.00
#
_symmetry.space_group_name_H-M   'P 1'
#
loop_
_entity.id
_entity.type
_entity.pdbx_description
1 polymer ?
#
loop_
_entity_poly.entity_id
_entity_poly.type
_entity_poly.pdbx_seq_one_letter_code
_entity_poly.pdbx_strand_id
1 'polypeptide(L)'
;MTLWIRINIGASAVALAILAAAAATPALAAQETFVTSAGKRVTLTPARQMGCGAMARKIEEIDSTGYRGRNPQPIDPADQRLFKYETAVSNRYYSRCRIVGPVGTATEVLRSGFRKSGPGE
;
A
#
# COMPACT_ATOMS: atom_id res chain seq x y z
N MET A 1 8.04 -71.87 25.44
CA MET A 1 6.59 -71.86 25.14
C MET A 1 5.94 -70.77 25.96
N THR A 2 4.94 -70.13 25.36
CA THR A 2 4.69 -68.69 25.36
C THR A 2 4.07 -68.16 26.65
N LEU A 3 4.65 -67.07 27.17
CA LEU A 3 4.17 -66.27 28.29
C LEU A 3 3.08 -65.31 27.77
N TRP A 4 1.81 -65.58 28.08
CA TRP A 4 0.69 -64.72 27.66
C TRP A 4 0.41 -63.67 28.74
N ILE A 5 0.88 -62.45 28.50
CA ILE A 5 0.58 -61.27 29.29
C ILE A 5 -0.87 -60.86 29.01
N ARG A 6 -1.72 -60.89 30.03
CA ARG A 6 -3.01 -60.22 30.04
C ARG A 6 -2.82 -58.82 30.60
N ILE A 7 -3.09 -57.79 29.78
CA ILE A 7 -3.26 -56.41 30.27
C ILE A 7 -4.73 -56.07 30.08
N ASN A 8 -5.38 -55.78 31.19
CA ASN A 8 -6.76 -55.32 31.27
C ASN A 8 -6.77 -54.11 32.22
N ILE A 9 -7.72 -53.19 31.99
CA ILE A 9 -7.93 -51.92 32.73
C ILE A 9 -6.92 -50.84 32.29
N GLY A 10 -7.30 -49.69 31.76
CA GLY A 10 -8.55 -48.94 31.84
C GLY A 10 -8.16 -47.51 32.24
N ALA A 11 -8.42 -46.52 31.40
CA ALA A 11 -8.41 -45.11 31.78
C ALA A 11 -8.98 -44.27 30.63
N SER A 12 -10.13 -43.66 30.89
CA SER A 12 -10.64 -42.51 30.16
C SER A 12 -9.55 -41.46 30.00
N ALA A 13 -9.21 -41.09 28.77
CA ALA A 13 -8.46 -39.87 28.49
C ALA A 13 -8.85 -39.34 27.12
N VAL A 14 -9.93 -38.54 27.15
CA VAL A 14 -10.20 -37.35 26.33
C VAL A 14 -9.23 -37.18 25.17
N ALA A 15 -9.68 -37.54 23.96
CA ALA A 15 -8.97 -37.23 22.73
C ALA A 15 -8.87 -35.70 22.59
N LEU A 16 -7.64 -35.21 22.78
CA LEU A 16 -7.26 -33.80 22.74
C LEU A 16 -7.55 -33.24 21.34
N ALA A 17 -8.61 -32.44 21.20
CA ALA A 17 -8.88 -31.69 19.99
C ALA A 17 -7.82 -30.58 19.85
N ILE A 18 -6.78 -30.84 19.07
CA ILE A 18 -5.79 -29.84 18.67
C ILE A 18 -6.48 -28.90 17.68
N LEU A 19 -7.20 -27.90 18.19
CA LEU A 19 -7.57 -26.73 17.39
C LEU A 19 -6.28 -25.98 17.06
N ALA A 20 -5.72 -26.24 15.88
CA ALA A 20 -4.73 -25.37 15.27
C ALA A 20 -5.41 -24.02 14.96
N ALA A 21 -5.41 -23.12 15.94
CA ALA A 21 -5.73 -21.73 15.73
C ALA A 21 -4.66 -21.16 14.79
N ALA A 22 -4.97 -21.13 13.50
CA ALA A 22 -4.21 -20.37 12.53
C ALA A 22 -4.27 -18.90 12.95
N ALA A 23 -3.29 -18.47 13.75
CA ALA A 23 -3.08 -17.08 14.09
C ALA A 23 -2.74 -16.35 12.80
N ALA A 24 -3.75 -15.77 12.16
CA ALA A 24 -3.56 -14.78 11.13
C ALA A 24 -2.88 -13.59 11.79
N THR A 25 -1.55 -13.55 11.73
CA THR A 25 -0.78 -12.38 12.14
C THR A 25 -1.25 -11.22 11.27
N PRO A 26 -1.79 -10.13 11.86
CA PRO A 26 -2.11 -8.96 11.06
C PRO A 26 -0.79 -8.45 10.50
N ALA A 27 -0.63 -8.52 9.18
CA ALA A 27 0.52 -7.97 8.49
C ALA A 27 0.53 -6.47 8.76
N LEU A 28 1.31 -6.07 9.76
CA LEU A 28 1.60 -4.68 10.05
C LEU A 28 2.28 -4.14 8.79
N ALA A 29 1.57 -3.32 8.00
CA ALA A 29 2.12 -2.82 6.75
C ALA A 29 3.34 -1.96 7.10
N ALA A 30 4.53 -2.51 6.89
CA ALA A 30 5.78 -1.84 7.19
C ALA A 30 5.87 -0.55 6.37
N GLN A 31 6.21 0.56 7.03
CA GLN A 31 6.53 1.80 6.34
C GLN A 31 7.89 1.61 5.65
N GLU A 32 7.88 1.56 4.33
CA GLU A 32 9.08 1.41 3.54
C GLU A 32 9.71 2.77 3.22
N THR A 33 11.04 2.87 3.18
CA THR A 33 11.73 4.08 2.70
C THR A 33 12.20 3.87 1.27
N PHE A 34 11.82 4.77 0.38
CA PHE A 34 12.28 4.85 -1.00
C PHE A 34 13.37 5.91 -1.15
N VAL A 35 14.34 5.67 -2.03
CA VAL A 35 15.39 6.63 -2.40
C VAL A 35 15.24 6.96 -3.88
N THR A 36 15.10 8.23 -4.21
CA THR A 36 14.99 8.69 -5.61
C THR A 36 16.31 8.56 -6.36
N SER A 37 16.26 8.63 -7.70
CA SER A 37 17.45 8.73 -8.56
C SER A 37 18.40 9.87 -8.13
N ALA A 38 17.84 10.98 -7.64
CA ALA A 38 18.56 12.13 -7.10
C ALA A 38 18.97 11.98 -5.62
N GLY A 39 18.81 10.80 -5.02
CA GLY A 39 19.25 10.48 -3.65
C GLY A 39 18.33 11.00 -2.53
N LYS A 40 17.11 11.46 -2.83
CA LYS A 40 16.15 11.95 -1.83
C LYS A 40 15.38 10.78 -1.21
N ARG A 41 15.11 10.86 0.09
CA ARG A 41 14.41 9.81 0.83
C ARG A 41 12.94 10.16 1.03
N VAL A 42 12.05 9.21 0.77
CA VAL A 42 10.60 9.34 0.98
C VAL A 42 10.09 8.10 1.71
N THR A 43 9.37 8.29 2.81
CA THR A 43 8.70 7.16 3.48
C THR A 43 7.35 6.89 2.81
N LEU A 44 7.17 5.66 2.32
CA LEU A 44 6.01 5.21 1.55
C LEU A 44 4.89 4.68 2.46
N THR A 45 4.29 5.55 3.28
CA THR A 45 3.12 5.19 4.09
C THR A 45 1.92 4.89 3.18
N PRO A 46 1.22 3.74 3.30
CA PRO A 46 0.07 3.44 2.47
C PRO A 46 -1.05 4.50 2.58
N ALA A 47 -1.59 4.97 1.44
CA ALA A 47 -2.62 6.02 1.42
C ALA A 47 -3.87 5.70 2.26
N ARG A 48 -4.25 4.42 2.37
CA ARG A 48 -5.39 3.96 3.19
C ARG A 48 -5.20 4.19 4.69
N GLN A 49 -3.96 4.32 5.15
CA GLN A 49 -3.60 4.56 6.56
C GLN A 49 -3.42 6.05 6.87
N MET A 50 -3.50 6.92 5.86
CA MET A 50 -3.35 8.36 6.03
C MET A 50 -4.71 9.06 6.10
N GLY A 51 -4.82 10.01 7.03
CA GLY A 51 -5.89 11.00 7.02
C GLY A 51 -5.67 12.07 5.93
N CYS A 52 -6.68 12.90 5.67
CA CYS A 52 -6.64 13.89 4.59
C CYS A 52 -5.47 14.88 4.69
N GLY A 53 -5.22 15.44 5.87
CA GLY A 53 -4.07 16.34 6.06
C GLY A 53 -2.71 15.63 5.91
N ALA A 54 -2.62 14.34 6.27
CA ALA A 54 -1.40 13.57 6.09
C ALA A 54 -1.13 13.26 4.61
N MET A 55 -2.18 12.97 3.82
CA MET A 55 -2.04 12.80 2.37
C MET A 55 -1.63 14.09 1.67
N ALA A 56 -2.20 15.24 2.05
CA ALA A 56 -1.79 16.54 1.48
C ALA A 56 -0.29 16.81 1.70
N ARG A 57 0.17 16.67 2.96
CA ARG A 57 1.60 16.81 3.29
C ARG A 57 2.48 15.79 2.59
N LYS A 58 1.98 14.56 2.38
CA LYS A 58 2.73 13.53 1.65
C LYS A 58 2.92 13.89 0.18
N ILE A 59 1.91 14.48 -0.46
CA ILE A 59 2.02 14.98 -1.85
C ILE A 59 3.07 16.11 -1.89
N GLU A 60 3.01 17.07 -0.97
CA GLU A 60 4.00 18.16 -0.86
C GLU A 60 5.43 17.63 -0.62
N GLU A 61 5.58 16.63 0.26
CA GLU A 61 6.86 15.95 0.50
C GLU A 61 7.41 15.32 -0.79
N ILE A 62 6.59 14.58 -1.55
CA ILE A 62 7.00 13.96 -2.80
C ILE A 62 7.38 15.04 -3.83
N ASP A 63 6.57 16.08 -3.99
CA ASP A 63 6.85 17.18 -4.92
C ASP A 63 8.16 17.89 -4.58
N SER A 64 8.46 18.08 -3.28
CA SER A 64 9.70 18.70 -2.81
C SER A 64 10.97 17.91 -3.18
N THR A 65 10.85 16.63 -3.52
CA THR A 65 12.00 15.83 -4.00
C THR A 65 12.45 16.26 -5.39
N GLY A 66 11.56 16.88 -6.18
CA GLY A 66 11.83 17.27 -7.55
C GLY A 66 12.08 16.10 -8.51
N TYR A 67 11.74 14.85 -8.14
CA TYR A 67 12.20 13.64 -8.83
C TYR A 67 11.81 13.54 -10.31
N ARG A 68 10.76 14.25 -10.73
CA ARG A 68 10.34 14.35 -12.15
C ARG A 68 10.44 15.76 -12.73
N GLY A 69 10.88 16.74 -11.94
CA GLY A 69 10.90 18.15 -12.33
C GLY A 69 9.52 18.63 -12.79
N ARG A 70 9.46 19.21 -13.99
CA ARG A 70 8.21 19.68 -14.64
C ARG A 70 7.57 18.63 -15.56
N ASN A 71 8.12 17.43 -15.62
CA ASN A 71 7.65 16.40 -16.56
C ASN A 71 6.41 15.69 -16.00
N PRO A 72 5.46 15.28 -16.86
CA PRO A 72 4.28 14.54 -16.42
C PRO A 72 4.64 13.15 -15.87
N GLN A 73 5.76 12.58 -16.29
CA GLN A 73 6.32 11.29 -15.85
C GLN A 73 7.79 11.47 -15.47
N PRO A 74 8.36 10.62 -14.59
CA PRO A 74 9.79 10.66 -14.32
C PRO A 74 10.60 10.34 -15.57
N ILE A 75 11.73 11.04 -15.74
CA ILE A 75 12.71 10.74 -16.81
C ILE A 75 13.48 9.48 -16.44
N ASP A 76 13.84 9.33 -15.17
CA ASP A 76 14.57 8.16 -14.67
C ASP A 76 13.60 7.01 -14.35
N PRO A 77 13.77 5.81 -14.96
CA PRO A 77 12.91 4.67 -14.70
C PRO A 77 12.98 4.17 -13.25
N ALA A 78 14.05 4.44 -12.50
CA ALA A 78 14.16 4.09 -11.09
C ALA A 78 13.06 4.78 -10.24
N ASP A 79 12.62 5.96 -10.65
CA ASP A 79 11.60 6.73 -9.94
C ASP A 79 10.16 6.37 -10.33
N GLN A 80 9.98 5.45 -11.28
CA GLN A 80 8.64 5.02 -11.72
C GLN A 80 7.80 4.46 -10.56
N ARG A 81 8.48 3.86 -9.58
CA ARG A 81 7.84 3.35 -8.38
C ARG A 81 7.31 4.47 -7.48
N LEU A 82 8.07 5.55 -7.29
CA LEU A 82 7.62 6.72 -6.56
C LEU A 82 6.45 7.39 -7.26
N PHE A 83 6.47 7.47 -8.60
CA PHE A 83 5.35 7.99 -9.38
C PHE A 83 4.05 7.20 -9.22
N LYS A 84 4.13 5.86 -9.21
CA LYS A 84 2.96 5.00 -8.92
C LYS A 84 2.42 5.24 -7.51
N TYR A 85 3.32 5.41 -6.54
CA TYR A 85 2.94 5.73 -5.16
C TYR A 85 2.27 7.11 -5.06
N GLU A 86 2.86 8.16 -5.63
CA GLU A 86 2.29 9.51 -5.69
C GLU A 86 0.89 9.49 -6.32
N THR A 87 0.72 8.75 -7.41
CA THR A 87 -0.58 8.58 -8.09
C THR A 87 -1.61 7.96 -7.16
N ALA A 88 -1.25 6.93 -6.39
CA ALA A 88 -2.15 6.28 -5.45
C ALA A 88 -2.57 7.21 -4.29
N VAL A 89 -1.62 7.97 -3.74
CA VAL A 89 -1.89 8.97 -2.68
C VAL A 89 -2.79 10.08 -3.21
N SER A 90 -2.46 10.62 -4.38
CA SER A 90 -3.23 11.67 -5.05
C SER A 90 -4.66 11.24 -5.35
N ASN A 91 -4.84 10.07 -5.97
CA ASN A 91 -6.17 9.55 -6.27
C ASN A 91 -7.01 9.38 -5.00
N ARG A 92 -6.41 8.88 -3.92
CA ARG A 92 -7.12 8.75 -2.63
C ARG A 92 -7.47 10.11 -2.03
N TYR A 93 -6.55 11.07 -2.07
CA TYR A 93 -6.79 12.43 -1.58
C TYR A 93 -7.91 13.12 -2.35
N TYR A 94 -7.85 13.15 -3.68
CA TYR A 94 -8.86 13.82 -4.50
C TYR A 94 -10.22 13.12 -4.51
N SER A 95 -10.28 11.79 -4.32
CA SER A 95 -11.55 11.06 -4.23
C SER A 95 -12.22 11.16 -2.86
N ARG A 96 -11.45 11.24 -1.77
CA ARG A 96 -11.98 11.14 -0.40
C ARG A 96 -11.95 12.45 0.39
N CYS A 97 -10.97 13.31 0.12
CA CYS A 97 -10.62 14.42 1.01
C CYS A 97 -10.96 15.79 0.45
N ARG A 98 -10.91 15.97 -0.87
CA ARG A 98 -11.49 17.15 -1.49
C ARG A 98 -12.91 16.83 -1.91
N ILE A 99 -13.88 17.55 -1.34
CA ILE A 99 -15.17 17.72 -2.00
C ILE A 99 -14.86 18.45 -3.30
N VAL A 100 -14.91 17.74 -4.42
CA VAL A 100 -14.79 18.35 -5.74
C VAL A 100 -16.08 19.14 -5.95
N GLY A 101 -16.12 20.39 -5.48
CA GLY A 101 -16.94 21.41 -6.12
C GLY A 101 -16.55 21.51 -7.59
N PRO A 102 -17.43 22.00 -8.48
CA PRO A 102 -17.29 21.85 -9.93
C PRO A 102 -15.89 22.25 -10.41
N VAL A 103 -15.13 21.22 -10.82
CA VAL A 103 -13.98 21.27 -11.74
C VAL A 103 -12.89 22.30 -11.40
N GLY A 104 -12.37 22.32 -10.17
CA GLY A 104 -11.22 23.17 -9.83
C GLY A 104 -10.14 22.39 -9.09
N THR A 105 -8.93 22.34 -9.66
CA THR A 105 -7.67 21.95 -8.98
C THR A 105 -7.39 20.46 -8.71
N ALA A 106 -7.65 19.57 -9.68
CA ALA A 106 -6.69 18.48 -9.91
C ALA A 106 -5.49 19.10 -10.64
N THR A 107 -4.27 18.88 -10.13
CA THR A 107 -3.03 19.33 -10.78
C THR A 107 -3.04 18.90 -12.25
N GLU A 108 -2.59 19.78 -13.15
CA GLU A 108 -2.63 19.61 -14.61
C GLU A 108 -2.02 18.27 -15.06
N VAL A 109 -1.05 17.80 -14.29
CA VAL A 109 -0.44 16.47 -14.34
C VAL A 109 -1.45 15.34 -14.18
N LEU A 110 -2.34 15.35 -13.17
CA LEU A 110 -3.39 14.33 -13.02
C LEU A 110 -4.37 14.40 -14.20
N ARG A 111 -4.72 15.59 -14.68
CA ARG A 111 -5.61 15.75 -15.85
C ARG A 111 -5.04 15.14 -17.12
N SER A 112 -3.74 15.26 -17.39
CA SER A 112 -3.12 14.66 -18.57
C SER A 112 -3.19 13.13 -18.57
N GLY A 113 -3.14 12.48 -17.38
CA GLY A 113 -3.23 11.02 -17.25
C GLY A 113 -4.66 10.46 -17.29
N PHE A 114 -5.68 11.28 -17.00
CA PHE A 114 -7.10 10.88 -17.01
C PHE A 114 -7.86 11.28 -18.27
N ARG A 115 -7.25 12.01 -19.21
CA ARG A 115 -7.80 12.10 -20.57
C ARG A 115 -7.76 10.69 -21.15
N LYS A 116 -8.91 9.99 -21.10
CA LYS A 116 -9.19 8.89 -22.04
C LYS A 116 -8.73 9.37 -23.42
N SER A 117 -8.00 8.54 -24.14
CA SER A 117 -7.94 8.59 -25.59
C SER A 117 -9.39 8.54 -26.09
N GLY A 118 -10.02 9.71 -26.22
CA GLY A 118 -11.28 9.92 -26.93
C GLY A 118 -10.93 10.25 -28.37
N PRO A 119 -11.72 9.76 -29.33
CA PRO A 119 -11.25 9.40 -30.66
C PRO A 119 -10.73 10.64 -31.38
N GLY A 120 -9.46 10.60 -31.76
CA GLY A 120 -9.01 11.35 -32.92
C GLY A 120 -9.37 10.50 -34.13
N GLU A 121 -10.59 10.71 -34.63
CA GLU A 121 -11.05 10.72 -36.04
C GLU A 121 -12.58 10.75 -36.08
#